data_AF-A0A2M8CIG7-F1
#
_entry.id   AF-A0A2M8CIG7-F1
#
_cell.length_a   1.000
_cell.length_b   1.000
_cell.length_c   1.000
_cell.angle_alpha   90.00
_cell.angle_beta   90.00
_cell.angle_gamma   90.00
#
_symmetry.space_group_name_H-M   'P 1'
#
loop_
_entity.id
_entity.type
_entity.pdbx_description
1 polymer ?
#
loop_
_entity_poly.entity_id
_entity_poly.type
_entity_poly.pdbx_seq_one_letter_code
_entity_poly.pdbx_strand_id
1 'polypeptide(L)'
;MKVISNLFLCIAGLFIFIQTGFSQVAWFIPDNPPPNKMAILTFNAKAGNGALAGYQGDVYFHTGVITNKSIDGGDWKHVVGNWGEADSRVKMTSLGDDLYQVKFVINDFYGLQPDEIPQQLAFVFRSENGSHVGKTKTNEDIFIPVNGYVLPVKEAPEYVFEKREYVSHSLFEHVLKVLTNHGLITIEPYNSTTIKVQHFPNSVGASSPSDAVILAPQPVHSVASYDDAWVKLMTDSLTVLVHKNPVYVAFVYHHDTILQEEKGYFRRDDSDGLRFKMADHERFFGLGERANALNLRGSRYNLYNRPKYGYEIGAKNLNYSIPLVVSTNHYLMLFDNPQKGYADLGETEPGIMEWGAIGGPMQYYLVVGFDFKTISHEYATLTGFQPLPPFWALGNLQSRMGYKSQVETDSIVHLMQKEDFPIDAVILDFYWFGDSIMGTLGRLNWYKPNWPDPKQMIDGFKLWGIKTILITEPYIIDTLKNFRITSEMGLLARDSTGSTY
;
A
#
# COMPACT_ATOMS: atom_id res chain seq x y z
N MET A 1 48.09 -64.45 7.64
CA MET A 1 47.09 -64.89 6.63
C MET A 1 45.80 -64.14 6.93
N LYS A 2 45.15 -63.37 6.06
CA LYS A 2 45.33 -63.05 4.64
C LYS A 2 44.86 -61.60 4.47
N VAL A 3 45.61 -60.86 3.67
CA VAL A 3 45.25 -59.61 3.01
C VAL A 3 44.15 -59.88 1.99
N ILE A 4 43.10 -59.05 1.91
CA ILE A 4 42.41 -58.70 0.65
C ILE A 4 41.95 -57.24 0.72
N SER A 5 42.52 -56.44 -0.18
CA SER A 5 42.15 -55.09 -0.59
C SER A 5 40.82 -55.04 -1.34
N ASN A 6 40.08 -53.93 -1.27
CA ASN A 6 39.23 -53.48 -2.39
C ASN A 6 39.03 -51.96 -2.36
N LEU A 7 39.88 -51.29 -3.14
CA LEU A 7 39.56 -50.23 -4.11
C LEU A 7 38.20 -49.52 -3.95
N PHE A 8 38.19 -48.30 -3.39
CA PHE A 8 37.11 -47.34 -3.63
C PHE A 8 37.50 -46.43 -4.80
N LEU A 9 36.80 -46.62 -5.91
CA LEU A 9 36.94 -45.85 -7.14
C LEU A 9 36.34 -44.44 -6.93
N CYS A 10 37.10 -43.41 -7.28
CA CYS A 10 36.61 -42.05 -7.45
C CYS A 10 35.51 -42.01 -8.52
N ILE A 11 34.32 -41.52 -8.16
CA ILE A 11 33.38 -40.94 -9.11
C ILE A 11 33.13 -39.50 -8.65
N ALA A 12 33.95 -38.58 -9.18
CA ALA A 12 33.66 -37.16 -9.13
C ALA A 12 32.46 -36.91 -10.06
N GLY A 13 31.26 -36.84 -9.48
CA GLY A 13 30.07 -36.38 -10.19
C GLY A 13 30.21 -34.89 -10.47
N LEU A 14 30.49 -34.55 -11.72
CA LEU A 14 30.42 -33.19 -12.24
C LEU A 14 28.94 -32.74 -12.18
N PHE A 15 28.53 -32.07 -11.10
CA PHE A 15 27.26 -31.37 -11.07
C PHE A 15 27.37 -30.15 -12.00
N ILE A 16 26.97 -30.35 -13.26
CA ILE A 16 26.67 -29.25 -14.17
C ILE A 16 25.41 -28.59 -13.61
N PHE A 17 25.57 -27.48 -12.90
CA PHE A 17 24.49 -26.54 -12.65
C PHE A 17 23.99 -26.03 -14.00
N ILE A 18 22.89 -26.60 -14.49
CA ILE A 18 22.11 -25.97 -15.54
C ILE A 18 21.41 -24.79 -14.87
N GLN A 19 22.02 -23.61 -14.94
CA GLN A 19 21.32 -22.36 -14.67
C GLN A 19 20.19 -22.25 -15.70
N THR A 20 18.96 -22.47 -15.28
CA THR A 20 17.79 -22.05 -16.04
C THR A 20 17.85 -20.52 -16.14
N GLY A 21 18.27 -20.02 -17.29
CA GLY A 21 18.42 -18.59 -17.55
C GLY A 21 17.08 -17.88 -17.50
N PHE A 22 16.75 -17.29 -16.34
CA PHE A 22 15.88 -16.13 -16.33
C PHE A 22 16.67 -15.00 -17.00
N SER A 23 16.25 -14.57 -18.19
CA SER A 23 16.86 -13.41 -18.84
C SER A 23 16.69 -12.19 -17.94
N GLN A 24 17.79 -11.74 -17.33
CA GLN A 24 17.79 -10.57 -16.47
C GLN A 24 17.38 -9.34 -17.27
N VAL A 25 16.47 -8.53 -16.73
CA VAL A 25 15.93 -7.35 -17.44
C VAL A 25 17.02 -6.29 -17.64
N ALA A 26 17.81 -6.04 -16.60
CA ALA A 26 18.99 -5.19 -16.65
C ALA A 26 20.06 -5.68 -15.65
N TRP A 27 21.33 -5.46 -15.98
CA TRP A 27 22.47 -5.91 -15.17
C TRP A 27 23.67 -4.99 -15.33
N PHE A 28 24.63 -5.10 -14.40
CA PHE A 28 25.90 -4.35 -14.44
C PHE A 28 27.07 -5.23 -14.84
N ILE A 29 28.10 -4.61 -15.44
CA ILE A 29 29.43 -5.21 -15.57
C ILE A 29 30.46 -4.20 -15.00
N PRO A 30 31.27 -4.58 -13.99
CA PRO A 30 31.20 -5.83 -13.23
C PRO A 30 29.89 -5.95 -12.43
N ASP A 31 29.49 -7.17 -12.08
CA ASP A 31 28.37 -7.42 -11.18
C ASP A 31 28.62 -6.78 -9.82
N ASN A 32 27.54 -6.25 -9.21
CA ASN A 32 27.57 -5.57 -7.92
C ASN A 32 28.73 -4.54 -7.81
N PRO A 33 28.78 -3.57 -8.74
CA PRO A 33 29.96 -2.75 -8.94
C PRO A 33 30.25 -1.85 -7.74
N PRO A 34 31.54 -1.62 -7.40
CA PRO A 34 31.90 -0.63 -6.40
C PRO A 34 31.57 0.79 -6.88
N PRO A 35 31.11 1.69 -5.99
CA PRO A 35 30.46 2.93 -6.39
C PRO A 35 31.42 3.98 -6.97
N ASN A 36 32.72 3.84 -6.71
CA ASN A 36 33.80 4.72 -7.19
C ASN A 36 34.54 4.15 -8.42
N LYS A 37 33.97 3.15 -9.10
CA LYS A 37 34.53 2.60 -10.34
C LYS A 37 33.51 2.71 -11.47
N MET A 38 34.04 2.70 -12.69
CA MET A 38 33.22 2.64 -13.88
C MET A 38 32.40 1.35 -13.87
N ALA A 39 31.09 1.48 -13.99
CA ALA A 39 30.16 0.38 -14.17
C ALA A 39 29.44 0.52 -15.51
N ILE A 40 29.10 -0.62 -16.11
CA ILE A 40 28.42 -0.70 -17.40
C ILE A 40 27.03 -1.28 -17.16
N LEU A 41 25.98 -0.46 -17.26
CA LEU A 41 24.59 -0.91 -17.17
C LEU A 41 24.13 -1.38 -18.54
N THR A 42 23.58 -2.59 -18.63
CA THR A 42 22.94 -3.13 -19.84
C THR A 42 21.47 -3.42 -19.57
N PHE A 43 20.60 -3.08 -20.51
CA PHE A 43 19.16 -3.33 -20.49
C PHE A 43 18.75 -4.15 -21.71
N ASN A 44 17.91 -5.17 -21.50
CA ASN A 44 17.31 -5.97 -22.55
C ASN A 44 15.82 -5.62 -22.67
N ALA A 45 15.45 -4.91 -23.73
CA ALA A 45 14.08 -4.43 -23.93
C ALA A 45 13.07 -5.54 -24.28
N LYS A 46 13.54 -6.75 -24.64
CA LYS A 46 12.70 -7.95 -24.82
C LYS A 46 12.36 -8.66 -23.51
N ALA A 47 13.12 -8.39 -22.44
CA ALA A 47 12.87 -8.97 -21.12
C ALA A 47 11.84 -8.15 -20.33
N GLY A 48 11.47 -8.63 -19.14
CA GLY A 48 10.55 -7.91 -18.26
C GLY A 48 9.13 -7.85 -18.80
N ASN A 49 8.53 -6.66 -18.83
CA ASN A 49 7.20 -6.44 -19.42
C ASN A 49 7.22 -6.33 -20.96
N GLY A 50 8.40 -6.28 -21.59
CA GLY A 50 8.55 -6.23 -23.04
C GLY A 50 8.05 -4.94 -23.70
N ALA A 51 7.75 -3.89 -22.93
CA ALA A 51 7.11 -2.67 -23.44
C ALA A 51 7.98 -1.87 -24.44
N LEU A 52 9.29 -2.11 -24.44
CA LEU A 52 10.27 -1.46 -25.33
C LEU A 52 10.81 -2.42 -26.41
N ALA A 53 10.28 -3.64 -26.52
CA ALA A 53 10.72 -4.61 -27.53
C ALA A 53 10.42 -4.10 -28.95
N GLY A 54 11.42 -4.10 -29.83
CA GLY A 54 11.31 -3.60 -31.20
C GLY A 54 11.12 -2.09 -31.33
N TYR A 55 11.24 -1.32 -30.25
CA TYR A 55 11.12 0.14 -30.29
C TYR A 55 12.24 0.75 -31.13
N GLN A 56 11.87 1.62 -32.08
CA GLN A 56 12.81 2.18 -33.09
C GLN A 56 13.43 3.52 -32.68
N GLY A 57 12.98 4.12 -31.58
CA GLY A 57 13.49 5.40 -31.08
C GLY A 57 14.60 5.24 -30.05
N ASP A 58 15.05 6.38 -29.52
CA ASP A 58 16.04 6.41 -28.44
C ASP A 58 15.45 5.91 -27.12
N VAL A 59 16.23 5.10 -26.40
CA VAL A 59 15.88 4.56 -25.08
C VAL A 59 16.65 5.31 -24.00
N TYR A 60 15.93 5.68 -22.94
CA TYR A 60 16.44 6.39 -21.78
C TYR A 60 16.18 5.57 -20.51
N PHE A 61 16.97 5.78 -19.46
CA PHE A 61 16.64 5.28 -18.13
C PHE A 61 16.16 6.43 -17.23
N HIS A 62 15.27 6.13 -16.30
CA HIS A 62 14.91 7.00 -15.18
C HIS A 62 15.29 6.24 -13.92
N THR A 63 16.11 6.85 -13.08
CA THR A 63 16.85 6.11 -12.07
C THR A 63 17.02 6.85 -10.77
N GLY A 64 17.17 6.12 -9.68
CA GLY A 64 17.55 6.63 -8.38
C GLY A 64 18.40 5.63 -7.59
N VAL A 65 18.80 6.00 -6.39
CA VAL A 65 19.65 5.22 -5.51
C VAL A 65 18.89 4.87 -4.23
N ILE A 66 18.91 3.59 -3.86
CA ILE A 66 18.59 3.16 -2.50
C ILE A 66 19.89 3.16 -1.69
N THR A 67 19.91 3.94 -0.62
CA THR A 67 21.08 4.09 0.26
C THR A 67 20.79 3.58 1.67
N ASN A 68 21.81 3.54 2.52
CA ASN A 68 21.65 3.37 3.97
C ASN A 68 20.76 4.44 4.64
N LYS A 69 20.42 5.53 3.95
CA LYS A 69 19.50 6.58 4.41
C LYS A 69 18.10 6.48 3.79
N SER A 70 17.88 5.52 2.89
CA SER A 70 16.54 5.24 2.35
C SER A 70 15.69 4.57 3.42
N ILE A 71 14.41 4.95 3.49
CA ILE A 71 13.44 4.38 4.45
C ILE A 71 13.08 2.94 4.08
N ASP A 72 13.00 2.65 2.78
CA ASP A 72 12.73 1.33 2.23
C ASP A 72 13.13 1.25 0.74
N GLY A 73 12.87 0.11 0.09
CA GLY A 73 13.16 -0.11 -1.32
C GLY A 73 12.39 0.78 -2.31
N GLY A 74 11.42 1.58 -1.87
CA GLY A 74 10.74 2.56 -2.72
C GLY A 74 11.24 3.99 -2.55
N ASP A 75 12.13 4.26 -1.59
CA ASP A 75 12.62 5.61 -1.27
C ASP A 75 13.88 5.92 -2.09
N TRP A 76 13.65 6.26 -3.36
CA TRP A 76 14.70 6.57 -4.33
C TRP A 76 15.30 7.92 -4.01
N LYS A 77 16.58 7.94 -3.62
CA LYS A 77 17.38 9.15 -3.47
C LYS A 77 17.99 9.53 -4.82
N HIS A 78 18.31 10.82 -4.98
CA HIS A 78 19.07 11.32 -6.13
C HIS A 78 18.48 10.88 -7.48
N VAL A 79 17.16 11.11 -7.67
CA VAL A 79 16.47 10.69 -8.90
C VAL A 79 16.99 11.49 -10.11
N VAL A 80 17.39 10.80 -11.17
CA VAL A 80 17.92 11.37 -12.42
C VAL A 80 17.09 10.90 -13.62
N GLY A 81 16.81 11.83 -14.53
CA GLY A 81 16.10 11.60 -15.79
C GLY A 81 14.75 12.29 -15.80
N ASN A 82 14.61 13.39 -16.55
CA ASN A 82 13.32 14.09 -16.66
C ASN A 82 12.26 13.17 -17.28
N TRP A 83 11.07 13.09 -16.69
CA TRP A 83 9.99 12.27 -17.26
C TRP A 83 9.36 12.97 -18.47
N GLY A 84 9.05 12.22 -19.51
CA GLY A 84 8.34 12.73 -20.69
C GLY A 84 9.16 13.57 -21.67
N GLU A 85 10.45 13.78 -21.39
CA GLU A 85 11.36 14.58 -22.24
C GLU A 85 12.66 13.84 -22.51
N ALA A 86 13.31 14.14 -23.64
CA ALA A 86 14.67 13.66 -23.90
C ALA A 86 15.65 14.21 -22.85
N ASP A 87 16.44 13.32 -22.24
CA ASP A 87 17.49 13.72 -21.29
C ASP A 87 18.79 13.03 -21.65
N SER A 88 19.75 13.83 -22.15
CA SER A 88 21.03 13.32 -22.65
C SER A 88 21.87 12.63 -21.57
N ARG A 89 21.65 12.95 -20.29
CA ARG A 89 22.37 12.32 -19.16
C ARG A 89 22.01 10.85 -18.99
N VAL A 90 20.81 10.47 -19.43
CA VAL A 90 20.26 9.12 -19.24
C VAL A 90 19.93 8.42 -20.55
N LYS A 91 20.41 8.94 -21.68
CA LYS A 91 20.29 8.27 -22.97
C LYS A 91 21.18 7.03 -23.01
N MET A 92 20.63 5.92 -23.46
CA MET A 92 21.39 4.67 -23.65
C MET A 92 21.88 4.53 -25.09
N THR A 93 23.00 3.83 -25.25
CA THR A 93 23.55 3.47 -26.57
C THR A 93 22.98 2.12 -26.99
N SER A 94 22.35 2.04 -28.16
CA SER A 94 21.88 0.76 -28.71
C SER A 94 23.06 -0.11 -29.13
N LEU A 95 22.99 -1.40 -28.80
CA LEU A 95 23.92 -2.44 -29.24
C LEU A 95 23.33 -3.32 -30.35
N GLY A 96 22.11 -3.03 -30.81
CA GLY A 96 21.31 -3.92 -31.66
C GLY A 96 20.59 -4.99 -30.85
N ASP A 97 19.66 -5.70 -31.52
CA ASP A 97 18.86 -6.79 -30.92
C ASP A 97 18.12 -6.40 -29.62
N ASP A 98 17.62 -5.17 -29.54
CA ASP A 98 16.92 -4.61 -28.37
C ASP A 98 17.77 -4.54 -27.09
N LEU A 99 19.10 -4.56 -27.22
CA LEU A 99 20.04 -4.34 -26.14
C LEU A 99 20.53 -2.89 -26.11
N TYR A 100 20.61 -2.33 -24.91
CA TYR A 100 21.00 -0.94 -24.68
C TYR A 100 22.00 -0.85 -23.54
N GLN A 101 22.97 0.06 -23.64
CA GLN A 101 24.05 0.18 -22.66
C GLN A 101 24.40 1.63 -22.32
N VAL A 102 24.80 1.87 -21.07
CA VAL A 102 25.40 3.13 -20.61
C VAL A 102 26.53 2.84 -19.63
N LYS A 103 27.50 3.76 -19.52
CA LYS A 103 28.63 3.65 -18.60
C LYS A 103 28.70 4.87 -17.71
N PHE A 104 28.80 4.69 -16.40
CA PHE A 104 28.91 5.78 -15.43
C PHE A 104 29.57 5.31 -14.11
N VAL A 105 30.16 6.25 -13.38
CA VAL A 105 30.63 6.03 -12.01
C VAL A 105 29.47 6.40 -11.09
N ILE A 106 29.06 5.50 -10.19
CA ILE A 106 27.82 5.65 -9.42
C ILE A 106 27.88 6.92 -8.56
N ASN A 107 28.92 7.10 -7.75
CA ASN A 107 29.03 8.25 -6.86
C ASN A 107 29.03 9.58 -7.63
N ASP A 108 29.76 9.65 -8.75
CA ASP A 108 29.84 10.86 -9.56
C ASP A 108 28.53 11.16 -10.28
N PHE A 109 27.85 10.13 -10.79
CA PHE A 109 26.60 10.27 -11.54
C PHE A 109 25.46 10.79 -10.66
N TYR A 110 25.38 10.31 -9.41
CA TYR A 110 24.33 10.70 -8.47
C TYR A 110 24.73 11.82 -7.51
N GLY A 111 26.01 12.21 -7.46
CA GLY A 111 26.51 13.23 -6.54
C GLY A 111 26.40 12.83 -5.07
N LEU A 112 26.62 11.54 -4.76
CA LEU A 112 26.44 11.00 -3.41
C LEU A 112 27.44 11.60 -2.40
N GLN A 113 26.93 11.94 -1.22
CA GLN A 113 27.80 12.37 -0.13
C GLN A 113 28.60 11.19 0.46
N PRO A 114 29.77 11.43 1.08
CA PRO A 114 30.61 10.36 1.61
C PRO A 114 29.94 9.42 2.64
N ASP A 115 28.91 9.91 3.34
CA ASP A 115 28.15 9.16 4.34
C ASP A 115 26.87 8.51 3.78
N GLU A 116 26.59 8.69 2.49
CA GLU A 116 25.54 8.01 1.74
C GLU A 116 26.09 6.77 1.06
N ILE A 117 25.82 5.61 1.65
CA ILE A 117 26.29 4.32 1.16
C ILE A 117 25.24 3.77 0.18
N PRO A 118 25.52 3.71 -1.13
CA PRO A 118 24.59 3.12 -2.08
C PRO A 118 24.51 1.60 -1.84
N GLN A 119 23.28 1.09 -1.83
CA GLN A 119 22.97 -0.34 -1.64
C GLN A 119 22.38 -0.94 -2.92
N GLN A 120 21.43 -0.26 -3.54
CA GLN A 120 20.83 -0.67 -4.81
C GLN A 120 20.61 0.54 -5.71
N LEU A 121 20.61 0.30 -7.03
CA LEU A 121 20.15 1.27 -8.01
C LEU A 121 18.78 0.83 -8.52
N ALA A 122 17.87 1.78 -8.61
CA ALA A 122 16.49 1.57 -8.99
C ALA A 122 16.23 2.18 -10.37
N PHE A 123 15.63 1.41 -11.28
CA PHE A 123 15.48 1.79 -12.68
C PHE A 123 14.06 1.55 -13.19
N VAL A 124 13.63 2.45 -14.06
CA VAL A 124 12.70 2.15 -15.17
C VAL A 124 13.34 2.62 -16.47
N PHE A 125 13.07 1.92 -17.57
CA PHE A 125 13.56 2.29 -18.90
C PHE A 125 12.40 2.88 -19.69
N ARG A 126 12.64 3.85 -20.56
CA ARG A 126 11.56 4.56 -21.25
C ARG A 126 11.92 5.02 -22.66
N SER A 127 10.89 5.23 -23.47
CA SER A 127 10.97 6.03 -24.70
C SER A 127 11.21 7.51 -24.38
N GLU A 128 11.60 8.28 -25.40
CA GLU A 128 11.87 9.72 -25.32
C GLU A 128 10.75 10.51 -24.63
N ASN A 129 9.50 10.28 -25.04
CA ASN A 129 8.30 10.90 -24.50
C ASN A 129 7.70 10.17 -23.26
N GLY A 130 8.34 9.10 -22.80
CA GLY A 130 7.87 8.30 -21.66
C GLY A 130 6.60 7.47 -21.91
N SER A 131 6.13 7.33 -23.16
CA SER A 131 4.92 6.56 -23.48
C SER A 131 5.10 5.05 -23.46
N HIS A 132 6.34 4.56 -23.55
CA HIS A 132 6.69 3.15 -23.39
C HIS A 132 7.64 3.02 -22.20
N VAL A 133 7.34 2.11 -21.26
CA VAL A 133 8.12 1.96 -20.03
C VAL A 133 8.52 0.51 -19.80
N GLY A 134 9.81 0.22 -19.96
CA GLY A 134 10.42 -1.07 -19.64
C GLY A 134 10.56 -1.27 -18.13
N LYS A 135 9.88 -2.29 -17.60
CA LYS A 135 9.86 -2.69 -16.19
C LYS A 135 10.07 -4.19 -16.02
N THR A 136 10.05 -4.68 -14.79
CA THR A 136 9.95 -6.13 -14.53
C THR A 136 8.69 -6.73 -15.16
N LYS A 137 8.62 -8.07 -15.25
CA LYS A 137 7.46 -8.79 -15.81
C LYS A 137 6.14 -8.48 -15.09
N THR A 138 6.20 -8.09 -13.82
CA THR A 138 5.05 -7.72 -12.98
C THR A 138 4.82 -6.21 -12.92
N ASN A 139 5.42 -5.42 -13.82
CA ASN A 139 5.34 -3.95 -13.84
C ASN A 139 5.85 -3.26 -12.56
N GLU A 140 6.71 -3.94 -11.82
CA GLU A 140 7.50 -3.34 -10.73
C GLU A 140 8.80 -2.75 -11.27
N ASP A 141 9.32 -1.76 -10.54
CA ASP A 141 10.58 -1.12 -10.90
C ASP A 141 11.77 -2.09 -10.68
N ILE A 142 12.87 -1.85 -11.38
CA ILE A 142 14.00 -2.77 -11.45
C ILE A 142 15.06 -2.35 -10.44
N PHE A 143 15.40 -3.22 -9.49
CA PHE A 143 16.43 -2.95 -8.48
C PHE A 143 17.65 -3.83 -8.71
N ILE A 144 18.83 -3.21 -8.82
CA ILE A 144 20.10 -3.91 -9.02
C ILE A 144 21.05 -3.57 -7.87
N PRO A 145 21.56 -4.56 -7.10
CA PRO A 145 22.47 -4.30 -5.99
C PRO A 145 23.83 -3.75 -6.48
N VAL A 146 24.41 -2.87 -5.68
CA VAL A 146 25.72 -2.23 -5.92
C VAL A 146 26.55 -2.18 -4.63
N ASN A 147 27.83 -1.84 -4.74
CA ASN A 147 28.73 -1.64 -3.60
C ASN A 147 28.89 -2.88 -2.71
N GLY A 148 28.88 -4.07 -3.31
CA GLY A 148 28.95 -5.34 -2.57
C GLY A 148 27.71 -5.61 -1.72
N TYR A 149 26.64 -4.83 -1.87
CA TYR A 149 25.41 -5.06 -1.12
C TYR A 149 24.82 -6.41 -1.50
N VAL A 150 24.59 -7.24 -0.50
CA VAL A 150 23.86 -8.49 -0.63
C VAL A 150 22.53 -8.25 0.04
N LEU A 151 21.45 -8.52 -0.69
CA LEU A 151 20.11 -8.46 -0.12
C LEU A 151 20.08 -9.37 1.12
N PRO A 152 19.65 -8.88 2.28
CA PRO A 152 19.54 -9.72 3.45
C PRO A 152 18.64 -10.91 3.11
N VAL A 153 19.14 -12.12 3.36
CA VAL A 153 18.28 -13.31 3.31
C VAL A 153 17.26 -13.12 4.41
N LYS A 154 16.02 -12.82 4.04
CA LYS A 154 14.95 -12.66 5.02
C LYS A 154 14.64 -14.05 5.56
N GLU A 155 15.18 -14.38 6.74
CA GLU A 155 14.78 -15.57 7.48
C GLU A 155 13.27 -15.51 7.73
N ALA A 156 12.63 -16.67 7.77
CA ALA A 156 11.21 -16.72 8.08
C ALA A 156 11.02 -16.17 9.51
N PRO A 157 10.11 -15.21 9.71
CA PRO A 157 9.93 -14.61 11.02
C PRO A 157 9.50 -15.68 12.04
N GLU A 158 10.11 -15.63 13.23
CA GLU A 158 9.88 -16.63 14.27
C GLU A 158 8.63 -16.29 15.08
N TYR A 159 7.78 -17.28 15.31
CA TYR A 159 6.63 -17.12 16.19
C TYR A 159 7.09 -17.08 17.65
N VAL A 160 6.61 -16.10 18.41
CA VAL A 160 6.87 -15.98 19.85
C VAL A 160 6.17 -17.09 20.64
N PHE A 161 5.07 -17.63 20.10
CA PHE A 161 4.39 -18.82 20.62
C PHE A 161 3.74 -19.60 19.46
N GLU A 162 3.67 -20.93 19.59
CA GLU A 162 3.11 -21.78 18.54
C GLU A 162 1.57 -21.72 18.45
N LYS A 163 0.90 -21.71 19.61
CA LYS A 163 -0.55 -21.71 19.76
C LYS A 163 -0.99 -21.10 21.08
N ARG A 164 -2.26 -20.66 21.12
CA ARG A 164 -2.96 -20.31 22.36
C ARG A 164 -3.66 -21.54 22.94
N GLU A 165 -3.67 -21.62 24.26
CA GLU A 165 -4.37 -22.64 25.03
C GLU A 165 -5.49 -22.00 25.86
N TYR A 166 -6.67 -22.60 25.85
CA TYR A 166 -7.84 -22.11 26.57
C TYR A 166 -7.63 -22.23 28.08
N VAL A 167 -7.98 -21.17 28.82
CA VAL A 167 -7.93 -21.13 30.28
C VAL A 167 -9.34 -21.05 30.87
N SER A 168 -10.11 -20.03 30.48
CA SER A 168 -11.46 -19.79 30.99
C SER A 168 -12.26 -18.91 30.03
N HIS A 169 -13.56 -18.76 30.30
CA HIS A 169 -14.40 -17.77 29.64
C HIS A 169 -15.33 -17.09 30.64
N SER A 170 -15.83 -15.92 30.27
CA SER A 170 -16.90 -15.23 30.98
C SER A 170 -17.77 -14.46 29.98
N LEU A 171 -19.05 -14.32 30.30
CA LEU A 171 -19.98 -13.46 29.58
C LEU A 171 -20.36 -12.31 30.52
N PHE A 172 -20.12 -11.08 30.08
CA PHE A 172 -20.58 -9.90 30.78
C PHE A 172 -21.42 -9.07 29.82
N GLU A 173 -22.69 -8.85 30.18
CA GLU A 173 -23.71 -8.31 29.27
C GLU A 173 -23.78 -9.15 27.97
N HIS A 174 -23.34 -8.59 26.85
CA HIS A 174 -23.32 -9.25 25.53
C HIS A 174 -21.90 -9.57 25.05
N VAL A 175 -20.88 -9.27 25.85
CA VAL A 175 -19.47 -9.45 25.47
C VAL A 175 -18.93 -10.76 26.03
N LEU A 176 -18.63 -11.69 25.13
CA LEU A 176 -17.99 -12.95 25.46
C LEU A 176 -16.46 -12.73 25.55
N LYS A 177 -15.88 -13.11 26.67
CA LYS A 177 -14.45 -13.03 26.96
C LYS A 177 -13.89 -14.44 27.08
N VAL A 178 -12.84 -14.76 26.34
CA VAL A 178 -12.11 -16.04 26.42
C VAL A 178 -10.67 -15.78 26.78
N LEU A 179 -10.27 -16.21 27.98
CA LEU A 179 -8.89 -16.12 28.45
C LEU A 179 -8.06 -17.29 27.92
N THR A 180 -6.87 -16.98 27.44
CA THR A 180 -5.87 -17.94 26.98
C THR A 180 -4.56 -17.75 27.73
N ASN A 181 -3.64 -18.71 27.63
CA ASN A 181 -2.29 -18.59 28.18
C ASN A 181 -1.45 -17.44 27.56
N HIS A 182 -1.82 -16.94 26.38
CA HIS A 182 -1.15 -15.83 25.69
C HIS A 182 -2.11 -14.65 25.39
N GLY A 183 -3.02 -14.38 26.31
CA GLY A 183 -3.85 -13.18 26.29
C GLY A 183 -5.35 -13.43 26.22
N LEU A 184 -6.12 -12.41 25.86
CA LEU A 184 -7.58 -12.39 25.91
C LEU A 184 -8.17 -12.31 24.49
N ILE A 185 -9.28 -13.00 24.26
CA ILE A 185 -10.14 -12.82 23.09
C ILE A 185 -11.46 -12.21 23.58
N THR A 186 -11.93 -11.14 22.94
CA THR A 186 -13.25 -10.56 23.22
C THR A 186 -14.09 -10.59 21.95
N ILE A 187 -15.34 -11.03 22.09
CA ILE A 187 -16.32 -11.13 21.01
C ILE A 187 -17.53 -10.29 21.43
N GLU A 188 -17.84 -9.28 20.64
CA GLU A 188 -18.87 -8.28 20.93
C GLU A 188 -19.80 -8.13 19.72
N PRO A 189 -21.08 -8.51 19.84
CA PRO A 189 -22.08 -8.21 18.82
C PRO A 189 -22.38 -6.71 18.76
N TYR A 190 -22.30 -6.14 17.56
CA TYR A 190 -22.70 -4.76 17.30
C TYR A 190 -24.15 -4.66 16.84
N ASN A 191 -24.58 -5.63 16.04
CA ASN A 191 -25.98 -5.88 15.66
C ASN A 191 -26.13 -7.39 15.35
N SER A 192 -27.23 -7.84 14.77
CA SER A 192 -27.44 -9.27 14.45
C SER A 192 -26.47 -9.81 13.38
N THR A 193 -25.96 -8.95 12.50
CA THR A 193 -25.14 -9.30 11.31
C THR A 193 -23.67 -8.89 11.44
N THR A 194 -23.31 -8.18 12.50
CA THR A 194 -21.96 -7.61 12.69
C THR A 194 -21.41 -7.99 14.05
N ILE A 195 -20.25 -8.64 14.05
CA ILE A 195 -19.49 -8.99 15.25
C ILE A 195 -18.13 -8.32 15.19
N LYS A 196 -17.71 -7.75 16.32
CA LYS A 196 -16.33 -7.35 16.58
C LYS A 196 -15.60 -8.46 17.33
N VAL A 197 -14.40 -8.80 16.88
CA VAL A 197 -13.46 -9.67 17.61
C VAL A 197 -12.17 -8.91 17.87
N GLN A 198 -11.70 -8.94 19.11
CA GLN A 198 -10.43 -8.33 19.50
C GLN A 198 -9.54 -9.36 20.19
N HIS A 199 -8.26 -9.38 19.81
CA HIS A 199 -7.23 -10.16 20.44
C HIS A 199 -6.29 -9.23 21.20
N PHE A 200 -6.17 -9.46 22.50
CA PHE A 200 -5.21 -8.79 23.35
C PHE A 200 -4.04 -9.74 23.62
N PRO A 201 -2.79 -9.24 23.63
CA PRO A 201 -1.64 -10.04 24.05
C PRO A 201 -1.61 -10.30 25.56
N ASN A 202 -2.31 -9.47 26.33
CA ASN A 202 -2.38 -9.55 27.78
C ASN A 202 -3.78 -10.00 28.23
N SER A 203 -3.93 -10.37 29.50
CA SER A 203 -5.21 -10.79 30.10
C SER A 203 -6.18 -9.65 30.39
N VAL A 204 -5.75 -8.40 30.22
CA VAL A 204 -6.56 -7.19 30.41
C VAL A 204 -6.82 -6.57 29.04
N GLY A 205 -8.10 -6.43 28.68
CA GLY A 205 -8.50 -5.70 27.49
C GLY A 205 -8.22 -4.21 27.66
N ALA A 206 -7.72 -3.57 26.61
CA ALA A 206 -7.60 -2.12 26.53
C ALA A 206 -8.63 -1.59 25.53
N SER A 207 -9.30 -0.48 25.85
CA SER A 207 -10.11 0.20 24.85
C SER A 207 -9.18 0.84 23.84
N SER A 208 -9.39 0.55 22.56
CA SER A 208 -8.82 1.31 21.46
C SER A 208 -9.96 1.95 20.69
N PRO A 209 -9.96 3.27 20.48
CA PRO A 209 -10.87 3.88 19.53
C PRO A 209 -10.60 3.33 18.13
N SER A 210 -11.65 3.24 17.32
CA SER A 210 -11.57 2.95 15.89
C SER A 210 -11.57 4.27 15.13
N ASP A 211 -10.73 4.38 14.10
CA ASP A 211 -10.77 5.50 13.15
C ASP A 211 -11.81 5.28 12.03
N ALA A 212 -12.33 4.05 11.89
CA ALA A 212 -13.26 3.66 10.82
C ALA A 212 -14.70 3.46 11.30
N VAL A 213 -14.89 2.94 12.51
CA VAL A 213 -16.21 2.53 13.02
C VAL A 213 -16.85 3.65 13.85
N ILE A 214 -18.04 4.07 13.43
CA ILE A 214 -18.82 5.11 14.12
C ILE A 214 -20.04 4.55 14.87
N LEU A 215 -20.47 3.34 14.52
CA LEU A 215 -21.60 2.68 15.16
C LEU A 215 -21.20 2.26 16.59
N ALA A 216 -22.01 2.65 17.58
CA ALA A 216 -21.93 2.07 18.91
C ALA A 216 -22.64 0.71 18.94
N PRO A 217 -22.19 -0.26 19.77
CA PRO A 217 -22.90 -1.53 19.94
C PRO A 217 -24.39 -1.31 20.24
N GLN A 218 -25.27 -1.96 19.47
CA GLN A 218 -26.72 -1.89 19.67
C GLN A 218 -27.18 -3.03 20.57
N PRO A 219 -28.38 -2.94 21.19
CA PRO A 219 -28.98 -4.08 21.86
C PRO A 219 -29.16 -5.25 20.89
N VAL A 220 -28.49 -6.37 21.15
CA VAL A 220 -28.60 -7.60 20.35
C VAL A 220 -29.15 -8.71 21.23
N HIS A 221 -30.17 -9.41 20.73
CA HIS A 221 -30.57 -10.66 21.33
C HIS A 221 -29.47 -11.70 21.08
N SER A 222 -28.76 -12.08 22.16
CA SER A 222 -27.63 -13.00 22.09
C SER A 222 -27.75 -14.09 23.15
N VAL A 223 -27.59 -15.35 22.73
CA VAL A 223 -27.60 -16.50 23.62
C VAL A 223 -26.22 -17.15 23.61
N ALA A 224 -25.62 -17.32 24.79
CA ALA A 224 -24.39 -18.06 24.94
C ALA A 224 -24.65 -19.49 25.40
N SER A 225 -23.88 -20.44 24.87
CA SER A 225 -23.89 -21.83 25.32
C SER A 225 -22.49 -22.41 25.32
N TYR A 226 -22.24 -23.36 26.22
CA TYR A 226 -20.90 -23.88 26.47
C TYR A 226 -20.96 -25.39 26.64
N ASP A 227 -20.02 -26.10 26.01
CA ASP A 227 -19.82 -27.53 26.17
C ASP A 227 -18.33 -27.84 26.35
N ASP A 228 -17.94 -29.12 26.41
CA ASP A 228 -16.55 -29.51 26.66
C ASP A 228 -15.57 -29.03 25.58
N ALA A 229 -16.04 -28.86 24.34
CA ALA A 229 -15.21 -28.47 23.20
C ALA A 229 -15.37 -26.98 22.83
N TRP A 230 -16.52 -26.38 23.10
CA TRP A 230 -16.92 -25.10 22.51
C TRP A 230 -17.42 -24.08 23.54
N VAL A 231 -17.15 -22.81 23.23
CA VAL A 231 -17.81 -21.63 23.79
C VAL A 231 -18.54 -20.96 22.62
N LYS A 232 -19.86 -20.83 22.69
CA LYS A 232 -20.70 -20.37 21.57
C LYS A 232 -21.44 -19.10 21.96
N LEU A 233 -21.48 -18.13 21.07
CA LEU A 233 -22.30 -16.93 21.16
C LEU A 233 -23.16 -16.82 19.90
N MET A 234 -24.47 -16.88 20.06
CA MET A 234 -25.44 -16.89 18.95
C MET A 234 -26.22 -15.59 18.97
N THR A 235 -26.24 -14.86 17.86
CA THR A 235 -27.21 -13.81 17.57
C THR A 235 -28.36 -14.38 16.73
N ASP A 236 -29.32 -13.54 16.36
CA ASP A 236 -30.42 -13.94 15.47
C ASP A 236 -29.96 -14.32 14.04
N SER A 237 -28.72 -13.99 13.65
CA SER A 237 -28.22 -14.28 12.29
C SER A 237 -26.87 -15.01 12.27
N LEU A 238 -25.99 -14.75 13.23
CA LEU A 238 -24.63 -15.26 13.27
C LEU A 238 -24.38 -16.11 14.52
N THR A 239 -23.63 -17.19 14.38
CA THR A 239 -23.06 -17.92 15.52
C THR A 239 -21.55 -17.82 15.50
N VAL A 240 -20.99 -17.31 16.59
CA VAL A 240 -19.55 -17.27 16.83
C VAL A 240 -19.18 -18.43 17.74
N LEU A 241 -18.23 -19.25 17.31
CA LEU A 241 -17.75 -20.42 18.02
C LEU A 241 -16.29 -20.23 18.41
N VAL A 242 -15.94 -20.48 19.65
CA VAL A 242 -14.54 -20.59 20.10
C VAL A 242 -14.28 -22.02 20.50
N HIS A 243 -13.39 -22.70 19.78
CA HIS A 243 -12.96 -24.04 20.14
C HIS A 243 -11.95 -23.96 21.29
N LYS A 244 -11.97 -24.92 22.22
CA LYS A 244 -11.11 -24.89 23.41
C LYS A 244 -9.73 -25.51 23.16
N ASN A 245 -9.62 -26.52 22.29
CA ASN A 245 -8.34 -27.18 22.01
C ASN A 245 -8.30 -27.88 20.62
N PRO A 246 -7.65 -27.30 19.60
CA PRO A 246 -6.89 -26.05 19.64
C PRO A 246 -7.82 -24.83 19.77
N VAL A 247 -7.29 -23.69 20.26
CA VAL A 247 -8.04 -22.43 20.34
C VAL A 247 -8.12 -21.77 18.97
N TYR A 248 -9.34 -21.51 18.49
CA TYR A 248 -9.61 -20.71 17.30
C TYR A 248 -11.05 -20.19 17.34
N VAL A 249 -11.30 -19.06 16.67
CA VAL A 249 -12.66 -18.55 16.43
C VAL A 249 -13.19 -19.02 15.07
N ALA A 250 -14.46 -19.40 15.00
CA ALA A 250 -15.16 -19.75 13.77
C ALA A 250 -16.51 -19.04 13.69
N PHE A 251 -16.95 -18.74 12.48
CA PHE A 251 -18.18 -18.02 12.21
C PHE A 251 -19.11 -18.87 11.38
N VAL A 252 -20.32 -19.09 11.89
CA VAL A 252 -21.38 -19.82 11.21
C VAL A 252 -22.50 -18.85 10.84
N TYR A 253 -22.84 -18.84 9.57
CA TYR A 253 -23.93 -18.05 9.00
C TYR A 253 -24.79 -18.97 8.14
N HIS A 254 -26.11 -18.97 8.36
CA HIS A 254 -27.04 -19.91 7.69
C HIS A 254 -26.62 -21.39 7.71
N HIS A 255 -26.10 -21.85 8.86
CA HIS A 255 -25.61 -23.22 9.10
C HIS A 255 -24.29 -23.59 8.38
N ASP A 256 -23.71 -22.68 7.61
CA ASP A 256 -22.40 -22.88 6.98
C ASP A 256 -21.30 -22.16 7.76
N THR A 257 -20.16 -22.82 7.93
CA THR A 257 -18.94 -22.15 8.43
C THR A 257 -18.37 -21.28 7.32
N ILE A 258 -18.61 -19.97 7.42
CA ILE A 258 -18.21 -18.99 6.39
C ILE A 258 -16.75 -18.55 6.52
N LEU A 259 -16.21 -18.60 7.74
CA LEU A 259 -14.85 -18.18 8.07
C LEU A 259 -14.38 -18.91 9.32
N GLN A 260 -13.10 -19.30 9.33
CA GLN A 260 -12.45 -19.90 10.48
C GLN A 260 -11.05 -19.33 10.65
N GLU A 261 -10.69 -18.99 11.88
CA GLU A 261 -9.29 -18.79 12.26
C GLU A 261 -8.50 -20.09 12.04
N GLU A 262 -7.25 -19.92 11.61
CA GLU A 262 -6.25 -20.99 11.60
C GLU A 262 -5.50 -20.97 12.93
N LYS A 263 -4.47 -20.13 13.08
CA LYS A 263 -3.86 -19.78 14.37
C LYS A 263 -4.60 -18.67 15.12
N GLY A 264 -5.50 -17.96 14.43
CA GLY A 264 -6.07 -16.71 14.95
C GLY A 264 -4.95 -15.70 15.16
N TYR A 265 -4.89 -15.09 16.34
CA TYR A 265 -3.81 -14.16 16.67
C TYR A 265 -2.44 -14.83 16.78
N PHE A 266 -1.46 -14.23 16.10
CA PHE A 266 -0.05 -14.56 16.23
C PHE A 266 0.78 -13.35 16.64
N ARG A 267 1.96 -13.63 17.19
CA ARG A 267 3.03 -12.67 17.39
C ARG A 267 4.33 -13.23 16.82
N ARG A 268 5.00 -12.42 16.03
CA ARG A 268 6.34 -12.66 15.49
C ARG A 268 7.28 -11.53 15.90
N ASP A 269 8.56 -11.72 15.64
CA ASP A 269 9.58 -10.69 15.80
C ASP A 269 9.38 -9.47 14.88
N ASP A 270 8.75 -9.67 13.71
CA ASP A 270 8.52 -8.63 12.71
C ASP A 270 7.12 -7.97 12.77
N SER A 271 6.11 -8.68 13.27
CA SER A 271 4.71 -8.25 13.25
C SER A 271 3.81 -9.04 14.22
N ASP A 272 2.73 -8.39 14.65
CA ASP A 272 1.58 -9.05 15.25
C ASP A 272 0.48 -9.16 14.17
N GLY A 273 -0.38 -10.17 14.26
CA GLY A 273 -1.40 -10.35 13.22
C GLY A 273 -2.43 -11.45 13.49
N LEU A 274 -3.22 -11.75 12.46
CA LEU A 274 -4.35 -12.68 12.48
C LEU A 274 -4.29 -13.63 11.27
N ARG A 275 -4.49 -14.93 11.48
CA ARG A 275 -4.49 -15.96 10.44
C ARG A 275 -5.83 -16.70 10.36
N PHE A 276 -6.32 -16.87 9.13
CA PHE A 276 -7.60 -17.50 8.80
C PHE A 276 -7.42 -18.53 7.70
N LYS A 277 -8.27 -19.56 7.70
CA LYS A 277 -8.40 -20.49 6.57
C LYS A 277 -9.23 -19.84 5.47
N MET A 278 -8.85 -20.10 4.22
CA MET A 278 -9.58 -19.75 3.01
C MET A 278 -10.16 -21.01 2.39
N ALA A 279 -11.41 -20.97 1.93
CA ALA A 279 -11.96 -22.09 1.17
C ALA A 279 -11.34 -22.17 -0.23
N ASP A 280 -11.34 -23.36 -0.84
CA ASP A 280 -10.60 -23.65 -2.10
C ASP A 280 -10.99 -22.75 -3.28
N HIS A 281 -12.25 -22.33 -3.34
CA HIS A 281 -12.80 -21.51 -4.43
C HIS A 281 -13.20 -20.11 -4.00
N GLU A 282 -12.86 -19.74 -2.76
CA GLU A 282 -13.15 -18.43 -2.22
C GLU A 282 -12.36 -17.34 -2.93
N ARG A 283 -13.06 -16.28 -3.33
CA ARG A 283 -12.47 -15.10 -3.99
C ARG A 283 -12.64 -13.89 -3.10
N PHE A 284 -11.67 -12.99 -3.18
CA PHE A 284 -11.57 -11.81 -2.32
C PHE A 284 -11.53 -10.54 -3.15
N PHE A 285 -12.24 -9.53 -2.69
CA PHE A 285 -12.31 -8.18 -3.26
C PHE A 285 -12.05 -7.14 -2.18
N GLY A 286 -11.67 -5.91 -2.53
CA GLY A 286 -11.47 -4.81 -1.58
C GLY A 286 -10.03 -4.31 -1.55
N LEU A 287 -9.48 -4.13 -0.35
CA LEU A 287 -8.14 -3.58 -0.08
C LEU A 287 -7.89 -2.13 -0.52
N GLY A 288 -8.89 -1.41 -1.00
CA GLY A 288 -8.79 -0.04 -1.51
C GLY A 288 -8.30 0.03 -2.96
N GLU A 289 -7.56 1.08 -3.30
CA GLU A 289 -7.01 1.29 -4.63
C GLU A 289 -5.88 0.31 -4.93
N ARG A 290 -6.13 -0.54 -5.93
CA ARG A 290 -5.16 -1.48 -6.50
C ARG A 290 -5.35 -1.48 -8.01
N ALA A 291 -4.27 -1.43 -8.79
CA ALA A 291 -4.36 -1.55 -10.25
C ALA A 291 -4.07 -3.00 -10.65
N ASN A 292 -4.85 -3.96 -10.17
CA ASN A 292 -4.60 -5.40 -10.35
C ASN A 292 -5.87 -6.13 -10.79
N ALA A 293 -5.82 -7.47 -10.81
CA ALA A 293 -7.00 -8.28 -11.06
C ALA A 293 -8.02 -8.11 -9.92
N LEU A 294 -9.31 -8.13 -10.26
CA LEU A 294 -10.41 -7.94 -9.32
C LEU A 294 -10.38 -8.98 -8.18
N ASN A 295 -10.09 -10.24 -8.49
CA ASN A 295 -9.87 -11.27 -7.47
C ASN A 295 -8.46 -11.15 -6.90
N LEU A 296 -8.38 -10.90 -5.60
CA LEU A 296 -7.15 -10.64 -4.87
C LEU A 296 -6.49 -11.92 -4.31
N ARG A 297 -7.11 -13.10 -4.48
CA ARG A 297 -6.54 -14.38 -4.03
C ARG A 297 -5.17 -14.66 -4.67
N GLY A 298 -4.25 -15.19 -3.87
CA GLY A 298 -2.92 -15.63 -4.30
C GLY A 298 -1.90 -14.49 -4.35
N SER A 299 -2.17 -13.37 -3.68
CA SER A 299 -1.28 -12.21 -3.66
C SER A 299 -1.24 -11.57 -2.27
N ARG A 300 -0.09 -10.95 -1.99
CA ARG A 300 0.14 -10.14 -0.78
C ARG A 300 0.12 -8.66 -1.12
N TYR A 301 -0.47 -7.87 -0.24
CA TYR A 301 -0.73 -6.45 -0.41
C TYR A 301 -0.29 -5.66 0.80
N ASN A 302 0.41 -4.55 0.56
CA ASN A 302 0.76 -3.62 1.62
C ASN A 302 -0.46 -2.79 2.02
N LEU A 303 -0.63 -2.59 3.32
CA LEU A 303 -1.57 -1.65 3.91
C LEU A 303 -0.77 -0.43 4.36
N TYR A 304 -0.43 0.40 3.37
CA TYR A 304 0.37 1.60 3.56
C TYR A 304 0.15 2.56 2.40
N ASN A 305 -0.52 3.68 2.66
CA ASN A 305 -0.83 4.69 1.65
C ASN A 305 0.48 5.29 1.10
N ARG A 306 0.78 5.01 -0.17
CA ARG A 306 1.98 5.51 -0.83
C ARG A 306 1.69 5.81 -2.29
N PRO A 307 1.89 7.06 -2.74
CA PRO A 307 1.75 7.40 -4.15
C PRO A 307 2.64 6.54 -5.04
N LYS A 308 2.08 6.02 -6.13
CA LYS A 308 2.83 5.39 -7.22
C LYS A 308 2.57 6.16 -8.51
N TYR A 309 3.47 7.09 -8.85
CA TYR A 309 3.29 7.94 -10.02
C TYR A 309 3.38 7.12 -11.32
N GLY A 310 2.51 7.42 -12.29
CA GLY A 310 2.48 6.72 -13.58
C GLY A 310 2.23 5.21 -13.45
N TYR A 311 1.41 4.79 -12.47
CA TYR A 311 1.10 3.38 -12.29
C TYR A 311 0.36 2.80 -13.50
N GLU A 312 0.53 1.49 -13.69
CA GLU A 312 -0.18 0.70 -14.70
C GLU A 312 -0.80 -0.54 -14.05
N ILE A 313 -1.47 -1.36 -14.85
CA ILE A 313 -1.95 -2.69 -14.43
C ILE A 313 -0.76 -3.50 -13.89
N GLY A 314 -0.92 -4.07 -12.70
CA GLY A 314 0.09 -4.75 -11.91
C GLY A 314 0.37 -4.07 -10.56
N ALA A 315 0.06 -2.78 -10.37
CA ALA A 315 0.40 -2.08 -9.14
C ALA A 315 -0.40 -2.59 -7.93
N LYS A 316 0.29 -3.32 -7.05
CA LYS A 316 -0.27 -3.90 -5.81
C LYS A 316 -0.47 -2.90 -4.68
N ASN A 317 0.10 -1.70 -4.73
CA ASN A 317 -0.07 -0.66 -3.71
C ASN A 317 -0.14 0.73 -4.36
N LEU A 318 -1.10 1.54 -3.93
CA LEU A 318 -1.37 2.88 -4.44
C LEU A 318 -1.64 3.85 -3.28
N ASN A 319 -2.27 4.98 -3.61
CA ASN A 319 -2.46 6.14 -2.74
C ASN A 319 -3.42 5.84 -1.58
N TYR A 320 -4.42 4.97 -1.78
CA TYR A 320 -5.44 4.71 -0.78
C TYR A 320 -5.66 3.21 -0.52
N SER A 321 -5.16 2.73 0.63
CA SER A 321 -5.44 1.42 1.18
C SER A 321 -6.65 1.46 2.13
N ILE A 322 -7.50 0.44 2.05
CA ILE A 322 -8.58 0.19 3.02
C ILE A 322 -8.39 -1.24 3.52
N PRO A 323 -8.16 -1.50 4.83
CA PRO A 323 -7.84 -2.85 5.34
C PRO A 323 -9.09 -3.74 5.44
N LEU A 324 -9.69 -4.02 4.29
CA LEU A 324 -11.01 -4.63 4.13
C LEU A 324 -10.99 -5.69 3.04
N VAL A 325 -11.57 -6.86 3.29
CA VAL A 325 -11.91 -7.83 2.24
C VAL A 325 -13.40 -8.12 2.22
N VAL A 326 -13.94 -8.34 1.02
CA VAL A 326 -15.27 -8.90 0.76
C VAL A 326 -15.07 -10.26 0.10
N SER A 327 -15.67 -11.29 0.69
CA SER A 327 -15.55 -12.67 0.24
C SER A 327 -16.79 -13.14 -0.52
N THR A 328 -16.59 -14.03 -1.49
CA THR A 328 -17.69 -14.78 -2.13
C THR A 328 -18.47 -15.69 -1.18
N ASN A 329 -17.97 -15.92 0.03
CA ASN A 329 -18.67 -16.64 1.10
C ASN A 329 -19.59 -15.73 1.92
N HIS A 330 -20.03 -14.60 1.34
CA HIS A 330 -21.05 -13.71 1.90
C HIS A 330 -20.67 -13.05 3.23
N TYR A 331 -19.40 -12.67 3.36
CA TYR A 331 -18.93 -11.84 4.46
C TYR A 331 -17.99 -10.73 3.98
N LEU A 332 -17.88 -9.71 4.81
CA LEU A 332 -16.87 -8.67 4.76
C LEU A 332 -16.10 -8.68 6.08
N MET A 333 -14.77 -8.59 5.99
CA MET A 333 -13.89 -8.43 7.15
C MET A 333 -13.17 -7.09 7.05
N LEU A 334 -13.34 -6.24 8.06
CA LEU A 334 -12.55 -5.04 8.29
C LEU A 334 -11.48 -5.35 9.33
N PHE A 335 -10.21 -5.39 8.93
CA PHE A 335 -9.08 -5.42 9.86
C PHE A 335 -8.85 -3.98 10.36
N ASP A 336 -9.41 -3.66 11.52
CA ASP A 336 -9.47 -2.30 12.05
C ASP A 336 -8.18 -1.94 12.79
N ASN A 337 -7.13 -1.69 12.00
CA ASN A 337 -5.81 -1.31 12.45
C ASN A 337 -5.23 -0.19 11.55
N PRO A 338 -4.89 0.98 12.10
CA PRO A 338 -4.39 2.12 11.32
C PRO A 338 -2.87 2.07 11.05
N GLN A 339 -2.15 1.12 11.64
CA GLN A 339 -0.70 1.01 11.50
C GLN A 339 -0.31 0.43 10.14
N LYS A 340 0.95 0.67 9.76
CA LYS A 340 1.55 0.02 8.58
C LYS A 340 1.43 -1.50 8.71
N GLY A 341 0.87 -2.13 7.69
CA GLY A 341 0.63 -3.57 7.71
C GLY A 341 0.55 -4.19 6.32
N TYR A 342 -0.05 -5.38 6.27
CA TYR A 342 -0.29 -6.12 5.04
C TYR A 342 -1.52 -7.03 5.16
N ALA A 343 -2.04 -7.42 3.99
CA ALA A 343 -2.96 -8.53 3.81
C ALA A 343 -2.33 -9.53 2.84
N ASP A 344 -2.12 -10.76 3.27
CA ASP A 344 -1.65 -11.87 2.46
C ASP A 344 -2.82 -12.82 2.21
N LEU A 345 -3.27 -12.91 0.96
CA LEU A 345 -4.45 -13.69 0.58
C LEU A 345 -4.04 -15.01 -0.08
N GLY A 346 -3.07 -15.70 0.52
CA GLY A 346 -2.55 -16.99 0.07
C GLY A 346 -1.38 -16.91 -0.91
N GLU A 347 -0.60 -15.82 -0.88
CA GLU A 347 0.67 -15.73 -1.63
C GLU A 347 1.77 -16.53 -0.91
N THR A 348 1.92 -16.32 0.40
CA THR A 348 2.94 -17.02 1.20
C THR A 348 2.55 -18.48 1.43
N GLU A 349 1.29 -18.73 1.79
CA GLU A 349 0.77 -20.07 2.08
C GLU A 349 -0.61 -20.25 1.45
N PRO A 350 -0.74 -21.08 0.39
CA PRO A 350 -2.01 -21.30 -0.27
C PRO A 350 -3.09 -21.79 0.71
N GLY A 351 -4.26 -21.16 0.69
CA GLY A 351 -5.36 -21.49 1.59
C GLY A 351 -5.34 -20.76 2.93
N ILE A 352 -4.38 -19.87 3.17
CA ILE A 352 -4.29 -19.04 4.38
C ILE A 352 -4.40 -17.55 4.04
N MET A 353 -5.33 -16.87 4.73
CA MET A 353 -5.42 -15.43 4.77
C MET A 353 -4.72 -14.92 6.04
N GLU A 354 -3.73 -14.04 5.87
CA GLU A 354 -2.96 -13.46 6.97
C GLU A 354 -3.02 -11.93 6.93
N TRP A 355 -3.37 -11.32 8.06
CA TRP A 355 -3.24 -9.90 8.29
C TRP A 355 -2.10 -9.68 9.26
N GLY A 356 -1.26 -8.68 9.01
CA GLY A 356 -0.20 -8.31 9.96
C GLY A 356 0.04 -6.82 9.98
N ALA A 357 0.45 -6.31 11.14
CA ALA A 357 0.78 -4.90 11.34
C ALA A 357 2.00 -4.76 12.27
N ILE A 358 2.70 -3.63 12.14
CA ILE A 358 3.85 -3.30 13.00
C ILE A 358 3.46 -2.95 14.45
N GLY A 359 2.15 -2.89 14.72
CA GLY A 359 1.60 -2.55 16.03
C GLY A 359 0.10 -2.29 15.92
N GLY A 360 -0.46 -1.61 16.93
CA GLY A 360 -1.88 -1.27 16.97
C GLY A 360 -2.77 -2.44 17.39
N PRO A 361 -4.11 -2.23 17.39
CA PRO A 361 -5.07 -3.24 17.82
C PRO A 361 -5.10 -4.44 16.86
N MET A 362 -5.12 -5.66 17.40
CA MET A 362 -5.43 -6.86 16.62
C MET A 362 -6.92 -7.16 16.74
N GLN A 363 -7.70 -6.38 15.99
CA GLN A 363 -9.15 -6.48 15.98
C GLN A 363 -9.69 -6.48 14.56
N TYR A 364 -10.85 -7.10 14.41
CA TYR A 364 -11.57 -7.10 13.16
C TYR A 364 -13.08 -7.08 13.39
N TYR A 365 -13.78 -6.54 12.41
CA TYR A 365 -15.24 -6.64 12.32
C TYR A 365 -15.58 -7.61 11.20
N LEU A 366 -16.45 -8.57 11.50
CA LEU A 366 -17.05 -9.43 10.49
C LEU A 366 -18.50 -8.99 10.28
N VAL A 367 -18.83 -8.64 9.04
CA VAL A 367 -20.17 -8.26 8.60
C VAL A 367 -20.67 -9.34 7.65
N VAL A 368 -21.85 -9.89 7.91
CA VAL A 368 -22.49 -10.90 7.03
C VAL A 368 -23.75 -10.36 6.38
N GLY A 369 -24.11 -10.92 5.24
CA GLY A 369 -25.37 -10.60 4.56
C GLY A 369 -25.66 -11.58 3.43
N PHE A 370 -26.94 -11.72 3.06
CA PHE A 370 -27.35 -12.69 2.04
C PHE A 370 -26.82 -12.38 0.63
N ASP A 371 -26.46 -11.12 0.38
CA ASP A 371 -25.87 -10.64 -0.87
C ASP A 371 -24.89 -9.47 -0.63
N PHE A 372 -24.12 -9.11 -1.66
CA PHE A 372 -23.14 -8.02 -1.56
C PHE A 372 -23.76 -6.64 -1.31
N LYS A 373 -25.03 -6.44 -1.71
CA LYS A 373 -25.77 -5.20 -1.47
C LYS A 373 -26.03 -5.03 0.03
N THR A 374 -26.45 -6.08 0.70
CA THR A 374 -26.71 -6.10 2.14
C THR A 374 -25.41 -5.94 2.92
N ILE A 375 -24.36 -6.66 2.53
CA ILE A 375 -23.03 -6.50 3.14
C ILE A 375 -22.55 -5.05 3.05
N SER A 376 -22.71 -4.42 1.90
CA SER A 376 -22.31 -3.01 1.69
C SER A 376 -23.17 -2.04 2.52
N HIS A 377 -24.46 -2.31 2.66
CA HIS A 377 -25.36 -1.51 3.50
C HIS A 377 -24.99 -1.63 4.98
N GLU A 378 -24.77 -2.85 5.48
CA GLU A 378 -24.37 -3.09 6.88
C GLU A 378 -22.99 -2.50 7.19
N TYR A 379 -22.06 -2.57 6.24
CA TYR A 379 -20.77 -1.88 6.37
C TYR A 379 -20.95 -0.35 6.46
N ALA A 380 -21.81 0.25 5.64
CA ALA A 380 -22.11 1.68 5.74
C ALA A 380 -22.84 2.04 7.04
N THR A 381 -23.66 1.14 7.61
CA THR A 381 -24.23 1.31 8.95
C THR A 381 -23.14 1.33 10.02
N LEU A 382 -22.10 0.48 9.87
CA LEU A 382 -20.97 0.39 10.78
C LEU A 382 -20.04 1.62 10.71
N THR A 383 -19.69 2.08 9.50
CA THR A 383 -18.65 3.09 9.26
C THR A 383 -19.16 4.46 8.83
N GLY A 384 -20.45 4.57 8.50
CA GLY A 384 -21.11 5.79 8.07
C GLY A 384 -21.52 5.81 6.60
N PHE A 385 -22.68 6.41 6.34
CA PHE A 385 -23.17 6.66 4.99
C PHE A 385 -22.56 7.96 4.44
N GLN A 386 -22.10 7.91 3.20
CA GLN A 386 -21.66 9.09 2.46
C GLN A 386 -22.84 10.09 2.34
N PRO A 387 -22.70 11.33 2.82
CA PRO A 387 -23.70 12.37 2.55
C PRO A 387 -23.82 12.62 1.06
N LEU A 388 -25.03 12.92 0.58
CA LEU A 388 -25.25 13.25 -0.83
C LEU A 388 -24.35 14.44 -1.22
N PRO A 389 -23.46 14.29 -2.22
CA PRO A 389 -22.64 15.41 -2.65
C PRO A 389 -23.53 16.52 -3.24
N PRO A 390 -23.07 17.78 -3.23
CA PRO A 390 -23.78 18.84 -3.91
C PRO A 390 -23.89 18.50 -5.41
N PHE A 391 -25.03 18.81 -6.03
CA PHE A 391 -25.34 18.35 -7.39
C PHE A 391 -24.28 18.73 -8.44
N TRP A 392 -23.65 19.90 -8.31
CA TRP A 392 -22.58 20.38 -9.19
C TRP A 392 -21.36 19.45 -9.22
N ALA A 393 -21.13 18.63 -8.18
CA ALA A 393 -20.01 17.69 -8.13
C ALA A 393 -20.17 16.52 -9.13
N LEU A 394 -21.37 16.31 -9.68
CA LEU A 394 -21.65 15.35 -10.75
C LEU A 394 -21.53 15.97 -12.15
N GLY A 395 -21.25 17.26 -12.23
CA GLY A 395 -21.14 18.03 -13.47
C GLY A 395 -19.74 18.00 -14.08
N ASN A 396 -19.47 18.91 -15.02
CA ASN A 396 -18.16 18.96 -15.67
C ASN A 396 -17.17 19.81 -14.85
N LEU A 397 -16.09 19.19 -14.37
CA LEU A 397 -15.06 19.82 -13.54
C LEU A 397 -13.79 20.08 -14.37
N GLN A 398 -13.53 21.34 -14.68
CA GLN A 398 -12.40 21.75 -15.52
C GLN A 398 -11.11 21.85 -14.68
N SER A 399 -10.13 20.99 -14.96
CA SER A 399 -8.91 20.86 -14.17
C SER A 399 -7.67 20.62 -15.03
N ARG A 400 -6.51 21.03 -14.52
CA ARG A 400 -5.17 20.67 -14.99
C ARG A 400 -4.16 20.93 -13.87
N MET A 401 -2.96 20.38 -13.99
CA MET A 401 -1.78 20.71 -13.16
C MET A 401 -0.84 21.62 -13.97
N GLY A 402 -0.94 22.94 -13.92
CA GLY A 402 -1.93 23.80 -13.25
C GLY A 402 -2.20 25.07 -14.06
N TYR A 403 -3.29 25.79 -13.77
CA TYR A 403 -3.49 27.16 -14.27
C TYR A 403 -2.54 28.11 -13.56
N LYS A 404 -1.75 28.89 -14.30
CA LYS A 404 -0.66 29.69 -13.73
C LYS A 404 -1.09 31.08 -13.26
N SER A 405 -2.28 31.53 -13.67
CA SER A 405 -2.77 32.87 -13.36
C SER A 405 -4.30 32.99 -13.41
N GLN A 406 -4.80 34.08 -12.84
CA GLN A 406 -6.20 34.50 -12.97
C GLN A 406 -6.61 34.66 -14.44
N VAL A 407 -5.79 35.33 -15.26
CA VAL A 407 -6.09 35.56 -16.69
C VAL A 407 -6.22 34.24 -17.47
N GLU A 408 -5.35 33.27 -17.21
CA GLU A 408 -5.44 31.95 -17.85
C GLU A 408 -6.73 31.22 -17.43
N THR A 409 -7.09 31.30 -16.15
CA THR A 409 -8.30 30.70 -15.59
C THR A 409 -9.57 31.34 -16.17
N ASP A 410 -9.62 32.67 -16.24
CA ASP A 410 -10.70 33.40 -16.89
C ASP A 410 -10.83 32.95 -18.35
N SER A 411 -9.71 32.87 -19.07
CA SER A 411 -9.69 32.53 -20.50
C SER A 411 -10.27 31.13 -20.77
N ILE A 412 -9.92 30.12 -19.96
CA ILE A 412 -10.47 28.76 -20.15
C ILE A 412 -11.97 28.70 -19.84
N VAL A 413 -12.44 29.41 -18.80
CA VAL A 413 -13.88 29.46 -18.47
C VAL A 413 -14.67 30.10 -19.61
N HIS A 414 -14.21 31.25 -20.12
CA HIS A 414 -14.87 31.91 -21.26
C HIS A 414 -14.82 31.06 -22.52
N LEU A 415 -13.73 30.34 -22.78
CA LEU A 415 -13.64 29.44 -23.93
C LEU A 415 -14.66 28.30 -23.82
N MET A 416 -14.77 27.65 -22.66
CA MET A 416 -15.77 26.60 -22.41
C MET A 416 -17.18 27.11 -22.69
N GLN A 417 -17.52 28.30 -22.19
CA GLN A 417 -18.82 28.93 -22.45
C GLN A 417 -19.03 29.27 -23.93
N LYS A 418 -18.01 29.84 -24.59
CA LYS A 418 -18.06 30.23 -26.00
C LYS A 418 -18.26 29.02 -26.92
N GLU A 419 -17.63 27.90 -26.60
CA GLU A 419 -17.70 26.66 -27.38
C GLU A 419 -18.84 25.74 -26.92
N ASP A 420 -19.75 26.23 -26.07
CA ASP A 420 -20.94 25.51 -25.57
C ASP A 420 -20.62 24.19 -24.84
N PHE A 421 -19.50 24.16 -24.12
CA PHE A 421 -19.16 23.06 -23.20
C PHE A 421 -19.67 23.38 -21.78
N PRO A 422 -20.47 22.48 -21.16
CA PRO A 422 -20.86 22.65 -19.76
C PRO A 422 -19.65 22.77 -18.83
N ILE A 423 -19.77 23.59 -17.78
CA ILE A 423 -18.76 23.72 -16.74
C ILE A 423 -19.44 24.03 -15.41
N ASP A 424 -19.18 23.21 -14.40
CA ASP A 424 -19.77 23.33 -13.06
C ASP A 424 -18.75 23.80 -12.03
N ALA A 425 -17.48 23.46 -12.23
CA ALA A 425 -16.38 23.97 -11.41
C ALA A 425 -15.07 24.09 -12.19
N VAL A 426 -14.21 24.99 -11.74
CA VAL A 426 -12.79 25.05 -12.11
C VAL A 426 -11.93 24.70 -10.90
N ILE A 427 -10.92 23.86 -11.11
CA ILE A 427 -9.98 23.41 -10.06
C ILE A 427 -8.65 24.13 -10.25
N LEU A 428 -8.19 24.82 -9.21
CA LEU A 428 -6.90 25.51 -9.18
C LEU A 428 -5.88 24.69 -8.42
N ASP A 429 -4.87 24.21 -9.14
CA ASP A 429 -3.71 23.52 -8.60
C ASP A 429 -2.72 24.51 -7.91
N PHE A 430 -1.57 24.05 -7.44
CA PHE A 430 -0.66 24.74 -6.51
C PHE A 430 -0.19 26.14 -6.94
N TYR A 431 -0.33 26.52 -8.22
CA TYR A 431 -0.03 27.86 -8.70
C TYR A 431 -0.97 28.94 -8.13
N TRP A 432 -2.09 28.60 -7.47
CA TRP A 432 -2.91 29.60 -6.77
C TRP A 432 -2.18 30.23 -5.56
N PHE A 433 -1.26 29.49 -4.93
CA PHE A 433 -0.43 29.96 -3.83
C PHE A 433 1.06 30.13 -4.18
N GLY A 434 1.47 29.95 -5.44
CA GLY A 434 2.87 30.09 -5.86
C GLY A 434 3.09 30.30 -7.35
N ASP A 435 4.34 30.51 -7.76
CA ASP A 435 4.77 30.62 -9.17
C ASP A 435 5.61 29.44 -9.65
N SER A 436 5.91 28.50 -8.77
CA SER A 436 6.62 27.27 -9.10
C SER A 436 6.10 26.09 -8.28
N ILE A 437 6.45 24.89 -8.71
CA ILE A 437 6.07 23.63 -8.03
C ILE A 437 6.71 23.57 -6.62
N MET A 438 7.88 24.18 -6.45
CA MET A 438 8.66 24.12 -5.21
C MET A 438 8.58 25.45 -4.43
N GLY A 439 8.94 25.43 -3.16
CA GLY A 439 9.18 26.66 -2.38
C GLY A 439 7.94 27.45 -1.95
N THR A 440 6.72 26.95 -2.19
CA THR A 440 5.49 27.66 -1.81
C THR A 440 4.45 26.81 -1.08
N LEU A 441 4.73 25.52 -0.88
CA LEU A 441 3.84 24.56 -0.24
C LEU A 441 3.54 24.93 1.22
N GLY A 442 2.25 25.08 1.54
CA GLY A 442 1.79 25.54 2.86
C GLY A 442 1.64 27.05 3.01
N ARG A 443 1.79 27.84 1.92
CA ARG A 443 1.50 29.28 1.96
C ARG A 443 0.03 29.56 2.24
N LEU A 444 -0.87 28.73 1.71
CA LEU A 444 -2.33 28.78 1.93
C LEU A 444 -2.92 30.20 1.78
N ASN A 445 -2.38 30.97 0.83
CA ASN A 445 -2.82 32.32 0.52
C ASN A 445 -2.49 32.64 -0.94
N TRP A 446 -3.32 33.47 -1.57
CA TRP A 446 -3.23 33.81 -2.99
C TRP A 446 -1.89 34.45 -3.35
N TYR A 447 -1.23 33.93 -4.37
CA TYR A 447 -0.04 34.56 -4.93
C TYR A 447 -0.42 35.76 -5.79
N LYS A 448 -0.56 36.92 -5.13
CA LYS A 448 -1.07 38.17 -5.71
C LYS A 448 -0.47 38.60 -7.06
N PRO A 449 0.83 38.38 -7.37
CA PRO A 449 1.36 38.72 -8.68
C PRO A 449 0.62 38.04 -9.85
N ASN A 450 0.22 36.77 -9.70
CA ASN A 450 -0.50 36.03 -10.74
C ASN A 450 -2.03 36.01 -10.52
N TRP A 451 -2.46 36.33 -9.29
CA TRP A 451 -3.85 36.34 -8.85
C TRP A 451 -4.18 37.70 -8.20
N PRO A 452 -4.26 38.78 -8.99
CA PRO A 452 -4.44 40.13 -8.44
C PRO A 452 -5.78 40.28 -7.71
N ASP A 453 -6.87 39.78 -8.30
CA ASP A 453 -8.23 39.87 -7.75
C ASP A 453 -9.00 38.53 -7.85
N PRO A 454 -8.59 37.51 -7.08
CA PRO A 454 -9.22 36.20 -7.11
C PRO A 454 -10.66 36.25 -6.58
N LYS A 455 -10.99 37.25 -5.75
CA LYS A 455 -12.35 37.44 -5.25
C LYS A 455 -13.27 37.84 -6.41
N GLN A 456 -12.88 38.84 -7.20
CA GLN A 456 -13.64 39.23 -8.39
C GLN A 456 -13.80 38.06 -9.36
N MET A 457 -12.74 37.30 -9.63
CA MET A 457 -12.80 36.11 -10.49
C MET A 457 -13.83 35.10 -9.99
N ILE A 458 -13.76 34.71 -8.71
CA ILE A 458 -14.67 33.73 -8.10
C ILE A 458 -16.12 34.25 -8.09
N ASP A 459 -16.32 35.53 -7.76
CA ASP A 459 -17.65 36.14 -7.78
C ASP A 459 -18.23 36.16 -9.21
N GLY A 460 -17.39 36.42 -10.22
CA GLY A 460 -17.77 36.36 -11.63
C GLY A 460 -18.20 34.95 -12.06
N PHE A 461 -17.39 33.93 -11.76
CA PHE A 461 -17.73 32.53 -12.04
C PHE A 461 -19.03 32.09 -11.36
N LYS A 462 -19.25 32.54 -10.12
CA LYS A 462 -20.45 32.24 -9.36
C LYS A 462 -21.72 32.77 -10.01
N LEU A 463 -21.68 33.90 -10.72
CA LEU A 463 -22.83 34.44 -11.47
C LEU A 463 -23.28 33.50 -12.59
N TRP A 464 -22.37 32.67 -13.11
CA TRP A 464 -22.66 31.64 -14.11
C TRP A 464 -22.93 30.26 -13.49
N GLY A 465 -23.03 30.17 -12.17
CA GLY A 465 -23.22 28.90 -11.46
C GLY A 465 -21.94 28.10 -11.26
N ILE A 466 -20.80 28.56 -11.77
CA ILE A 466 -19.51 27.87 -11.74
C ILE A 466 -18.86 28.00 -10.35
N LYS A 467 -18.34 26.89 -9.82
CA LYS A 467 -17.61 26.82 -8.54
C LYS A 467 -16.11 26.90 -8.74
N THR A 468 -15.38 27.24 -7.68
CA THR A 468 -13.91 27.25 -7.66
C THR A 468 -13.44 26.33 -6.55
N ILE A 469 -12.59 25.36 -6.90
CA ILE A 469 -11.97 24.42 -5.96
C ILE A 469 -10.48 24.75 -5.90
N LEU A 470 -9.92 24.82 -4.69
CA LEU A 470 -8.49 25.07 -4.47
C LEU A 470 -7.83 23.80 -3.93
N ILE A 471 -6.66 23.46 -4.44
CA ILE A 471 -5.82 22.43 -3.82
C ILE A 471 -5.27 22.92 -2.47
N THR A 472 -5.11 21.99 -1.53
CA THR A 472 -4.34 22.17 -0.30
C THR A 472 -3.61 20.88 0.05
N GLU A 473 -2.44 20.98 0.66
CA GLU A 473 -1.57 19.87 1.01
C GLU A 473 -1.26 19.85 2.52
N PRO A 474 -0.92 18.69 3.10
CA PRO A 474 -0.69 18.57 4.55
C PRO A 474 0.69 19.10 5.01
N TYR A 475 1.48 19.68 4.11
CA TYR A 475 2.86 20.08 4.39
C TYR A 475 3.01 21.61 4.41
N ILE A 476 3.89 22.09 5.29
CA ILE A 476 4.31 23.49 5.34
C ILE A 476 5.84 23.49 5.36
N ILE A 477 6.46 24.12 4.37
CA ILE A 477 7.92 24.20 4.30
C ILE A 477 8.47 25.27 5.26
N ASP A 478 9.64 24.99 5.82
CA ASP A 478 10.33 25.81 6.83
C ASP A 478 10.68 27.24 6.39
N THR A 479 10.83 27.45 5.08
CA THR A 479 11.08 28.78 4.48
C THR A 479 9.88 29.73 4.56
N LEU A 480 8.67 29.23 4.86
CA LEU A 480 7.47 30.05 4.95
C LEU A 480 7.22 30.57 6.36
N LYS A 481 6.69 31.80 6.45
CA LYS A 481 6.21 32.38 7.71
C LYS A 481 5.20 31.47 8.43
N ASN A 482 4.36 30.76 7.67
CA ASN A 482 3.36 29.85 8.23
C ASN A 482 4.00 28.72 9.03
N PHE A 483 5.17 28.20 8.62
CA PHE A 483 5.85 27.13 9.36
C PHE A 483 6.18 27.57 10.78
N ARG A 484 6.77 28.77 10.93
CA ARG A 484 7.08 29.31 12.26
C ARG A 484 5.83 29.45 13.12
N ILE A 485 4.74 29.99 12.55
CA ILE A 485 3.46 30.15 13.27
C ILE A 485 2.92 28.79 13.71
N THR A 486 2.83 27.82 12.81
CA THR A 486 2.28 26.50 13.12
C THR A 486 3.17 25.70 14.07
N SER A 487 4.49 25.88 13.99
CA SER A 487 5.45 25.30 14.94
C SER A 487 5.28 25.91 16.34
N GLU A 488 5.20 27.24 16.47
CA GLU A 488 5.00 27.93 17.75
C GLU A 488 3.65 27.55 18.40
N MET A 489 2.62 27.29 17.58
CA MET A 489 1.31 26.82 18.04
C MET A 489 1.26 25.31 18.34
N GLY A 490 2.32 24.55 18.01
CA GLY A 490 2.36 23.10 18.21
C GLY A 490 1.42 22.31 17.30
N LEU A 491 1.12 22.82 16.10
CA LEU A 491 0.20 22.21 15.13
C LEU A 491 0.88 21.21 14.18
N LEU A 492 2.21 21.23 14.11
CA LEU A 492 2.99 20.34 13.25
C LEU A 492 3.36 19.05 14.00
N ALA A 493 3.57 17.98 13.23
CA ALA A 493 4.10 16.73 13.78
C ALA A 493 5.45 16.97 14.47
N ARG A 494 5.78 16.12 15.45
CA ARG A 494 7.02 16.20 16.21
C ARG A 494 7.86 14.96 16.01
N ASP A 495 9.17 15.13 16.06
CA ASP A 495 10.13 14.04 16.08
C ASP A 495 10.24 13.42 17.49
N SER A 496 11.12 12.43 17.64
CA SER A 496 11.37 11.74 18.92
C SER A 496 12.00 12.64 19.99
N THR A 497 12.55 13.81 19.62
CA THR A 497 13.10 14.80 20.56
C THR A 497 12.05 15.80 21.04
N GLY A 498 10.86 15.78 20.43
CA GLY A 498 9.79 16.74 20.67
C GLY A 498 9.92 18.03 19.85
N SER A 499 10.88 18.09 18.92
CA SER A 499 11.03 19.20 17.97
C SER A 499 10.04 19.02 16.82
N THR A 500 9.65 20.13 16.17
CA THR A 500 8.87 20.07 14.92
C THR A 500 9.62 19.25 13.87
N TYR A 501 8.93 18.29 13.27
CA TYR A 501 9.45 17.38 12.24
C TYR A 501 9.21 17.93 10.83
#